data_AF-A0A8D2KW71-F1
#
_entry.id   AF-A0A8D2KW71-F1
#
_cell.length_a   1.000
_cell.length_b   1.000
_cell.length_c   1.000
_cell.angle_alpha   90.00
_cell.angle_beta   90.00
_cell.angle_gamma   90.00
#
_symmetry.space_group_name_H-M   'P 1'
#
loop_
_entity.id
_entity.type
_entity.pdbx_description
1 polymer ?
#
loop_
_entity_poly.entity_id
_entity_poly.type
_entity_poly.pdbx_seq_one_letter_code
_entity_poly.pdbx_strand_id
1 'polypeptide(L)'
;MKLLLFLGLSLLAVLVVPSAEGKIFQRCELARVLKQHQLEGFVGRKVADWVCLAQHESSYNTAAVHDNGRSRDYGIFQINKLLDDNIADDIACGKQIAREARGLTPWHSQGRGLPWQPPGCEHERVCPWASS
;
A
#
# COMPACT_ATOMS: atom_id res chain seq x y z
N MET A 1 -8.72 34.26 32.18
CA MET A 1 -7.48 33.73 31.56
C MET A 1 -7.55 32.23 31.27
N LYS A 2 -8.00 31.36 32.20
CA LYS A 2 -8.10 29.91 31.96
C LYS A 2 -9.11 29.51 30.86
N LEU A 3 -10.28 30.17 30.80
CA LEU A 3 -11.32 29.87 29.81
C LEU A 3 -10.87 30.18 28.37
N LEU A 4 -10.08 31.24 28.18
CA LEU A 4 -9.50 31.59 26.88
C LEU A 4 -8.43 30.59 26.43
N LEU A 5 -7.69 30.00 27.38
CA LEU A 5 -6.75 28.92 27.10
C LEU A 5 -7.47 27.63 26.71
N PHE A 6 -8.56 27.26 27.39
CA PHE A 6 -9.36 26.08 27.03
C PHE A 6 -10.11 26.25 25.70
N LEU A 7 -10.68 27.42 25.44
CA LEU A 7 -11.32 27.75 24.16
C LEU A 7 -10.29 27.79 23.02
N GLY A 8 -9.12 28.38 23.26
CA GLY A 8 -8.01 28.39 22.31
C GLY A 8 -7.48 26.97 22.02
N LEU A 9 -7.31 26.14 23.04
CA LEU A 9 -6.86 24.75 22.91
C LEU A 9 -7.89 23.88 22.18
N SER A 10 -9.19 24.09 22.45
CA SER A 10 -10.28 23.40 21.77
C SER A 10 -10.39 23.82 20.30
N LEU A 11 -10.19 25.10 19.97
CA LEU A 11 -10.25 25.59 18.60
C LEU A 11 -9.03 25.11 17.79
N LEU A 12 -7.85 25.04 18.43
CA LEU A 12 -6.64 24.50 17.81
C LEU A 12 -6.76 23.00 17.51
N ALA A 13 -7.42 22.23 18.39
CA ALA A 13 -7.65 20.79 18.19
C ALA A 13 -8.57 20.47 16.99
N VAL A 14 -9.52 21.36 16.66
CA VAL A 14 -10.43 21.19 15.51
C VAL A 14 -9.72 21.46 14.17
N LEU A 15 -8.61 22.19 14.16
CA LEU A 15 -7.86 22.50 12.94
C LEU A 15 -6.86 21.41 12.53
N VAL A 16 -6.60 20.42 13.40
CA VAL A 16 -5.63 19.33 13.16
C VAL A 16 -6.36 18.01 12.91
N VAL A 17 -7.44 18.03 12.12
CA VAL A 17 -8.02 16.78 11.62
C VAL A 17 -7.24 16.37 10.37
N PRO A 18 -6.47 15.27 10.39
CA PRO A 18 -5.87 14.76 9.17
C PRO A 18 -7.00 14.39 8.20
N SER A 19 -7.01 15.03 7.04
CA SER A 19 -7.91 14.70 5.94
C SER A 19 -7.51 13.34 5.38
N ALA A 20 -8.42 12.37 5.40
CA ALA A 20 -8.26 11.09 4.70
C ALA A 20 -8.41 11.34 3.19
N GLU A 21 -7.40 11.93 2.58
CA GLU A 21 -7.32 12.15 1.14
C GLU A 21 -6.63 10.94 0.51
N GLY A 22 -7.28 10.27 -0.43
CA GLY A 22 -6.63 9.22 -1.20
C GLY A 22 -5.60 9.79 -2.18
N LYS A 23 -4.60 8.99 -2.54
CA LYS A 23 -3.47 9.38 -3.39
C LYS A 23 -3.20 8.36 -4.49
N ILE A 24 -2.84 8.85 -5.68
CA ILE A 24 -2.25 8.01 -6.73
C ILE A 24 -0.73 8.20 -6.69
N PHE A 25 -0.01 7.16 -6.28
CA PHE A 25 1.45 7.22 -6.22
C PHE A 25 2.07 7.18 -7.61
N GLN A 26 3.17 7.92 -7.79
CA GLN A 26 4.07 7.65 -8.90
C GLN A 26 4.85 6.36 -8.65
N ARG A 27 5.15 5.59 -9.70
CA ARG A 27 5.78 4.26 -9.57
C ARG A 27 7.05 4.27 -8.69
N CYS A 28 7.96 5.22 -8.91
CA CYS A 28 9.20 5.32 -8.13
C CYS A 28 9.04 5.96 -6.76
N GLU A 29 7.99 6.73 -6.56
CA GLU A 29 7.63 7.22 -5.24
C GLU A 29 7.17 6.06 -4.36
N LEU A 30 6.25 5.25 -4.86
CA LEU A 30 5.78 4.05 -4.18
C LEU A 30 6.94 3.09 -3.87
N ALA A 31 7.83 2.84 -4.83
CA ALA A 31 9.00 1.99 -4.61
C ALA A 31 9.86 2.45 -3.42
N ARG A 32 10.01 3.77 -3.22
CA ARG A 32 10.79 4.30 -2.09
C ARG A 32 10.09 4.05 -0.77
N VAL A 33 8.79 4.31 -0.70
CA VAL A 33 7.97 4.05 0.48
C VAL A 33 8.04 2.56 0.85
N LEU A 34 7.81 1.66 -0.11
CA LEU A 34 7.88 0.22 0.15
C LEU A 34 9.27 -0.23 0.61
N LYS A 35 10.35 0.34 0.04
CA LYS A 35 11.71 0.04 0.50
C LYS A 35 11.95 0.54 1.93
N GLN A 36 11.49 1.74 2.28
CA GLN A 36 11.59 2.30 3.63
C GLN A 36 10.86 1.43 4.67
N HIS A 37 9.76 0.79 4.27
CA HIS A 37 9.02 -0.15 5.11
C HIS A 37 9.57 -1.60 5.08
N GLN A 38 10.79 -1.80 4.58
CA GLN A 38 11.51 -3.08 4.62
C GLN A 38 10.76 -4.19 3.86
N LEU A 39 10.32 -3.90 2.64
CA LEU A 39 9.73 -4.90 1.74
C LEU A 39 10.76 -5.54 0.80
N GLU A 40 11.98 -4.99 0.71
CA GLU A 40 13.07 -5.63 -0.04
C GLU A 40 13.47 -6.94 0.63
N GLY A 41 13.39 -8.05 -0.12
CA GLY A 41 13.63 -9.40 0.36
C GLY A 41 12.53 -9.96 1.29
N PHE A 42 11.50 -9.18 1.62
CA PHE A 42 10.43 -9.65 2.50
C PHE A 42 9.66 -10.78 1.83
N VAL A 43 9.51 -11.91 2.54
CA VAL A 43 8.97 -13.19 2.02
C VAL A 43 9.62 -13.63 0.70
N GLY A 44 10.90 -13.32 0.50
CA GLY A 44 11.68 -13.68 -0.68
C GLY A 44 11.35 -12.85 -1.93
N ARG A 45 10.73 -11.67 -1.77
CA ARG A 45 10.25 -10.82 -2.87
C ARG A 45 10.99 -9.49 -2.95
N LYS A 46 11.16 -8.98 -4.15
CA LYS A 46 11.78 -7.67 -4.41
C LYS A 46 10.79 -6.55 -4.21
N VAL A 47 11.24 -5.33 -3.92
CA VAL A 47 10.35 -4.14 -3.92
C VAL A 47 9.58 -4.01 -5.23
N ALA A 48 10.22 -4.33 -6.35
CA ALA A 48 9.59 -4.31 -7.68
C ALA A 48 8.37 -5.25 -7.79
N ASP A 49 8.33 -6.34 -7.04
CA ASP A 49 7.16 -7.22 -6.97
C ASP A 49 5.98 -6.52 -6.29
N TRP A 50 6.22 -5.88 -5.15
CA TRP A 50 5.18 -5.14 -4.41
C TRP A 50 4.67 -3.92 -5.18
N VAL A 51 5.53 -3.23 -5.92
CA VAL A 51 5.11 -2.13 -6.81
C VAL A 51 4.19 -2.65 -7.90
N CYS A 52 4.56 -3.76 -8.54
CA CYS A 52 3.72 -4.39 -9.54
C CYS A 52 2.36 -4.83 -8.95
N LEU A 53 2.35 -5.31 -7.71
CA LEU A 53 1.13 -5.73 -7.04
C LEU A 53 0.18 -4.54 -6.94
N ALA A 54 0.66 -3.42 -6.40
CA ALA A 54 -0.12 -2.19 -6.33
C ALA A 54 -0.57 -1.67 -7.70
N GLN A 55 0.23 -1.86 -8.75
CA GLN A 55 -0.17 -1.50 -10.11
C GLN A 55 -1.39 -2.31 -10.58
N HIS A 56 -1.34 -3.63 -10.39
CA HIS A 56 -2.38 -4.54 -10.87
C HIS A 56 -3.68 -4.38 -10.07
N GLU A 57 -3.56 -4.28 -8.75
CA GLU A 57 -4.71 -4.23 -7.85
C GLU A 57 -5.43 -2.88 -7.88
N SER A 58 -4.68 -1.77 -7.90
CA SER A 58 -5.27 -0.44 -7.67
C SER A 58 -4.80 0.63 -8.64
N SER A 59 -3.93 0.31 -9.61
CA SER A 59 -3.23 1.34 -10.42
C SER A 59 -2.53 2.40 -9.55
N TYR A 60 -1.94 1.97 -8.44
CA TYR A 60 -1.28 2.82 -7.43
C TYR A 60 -2.19 3.79 -6.65
N ASN A 61 -3.51 3.63 -6.76
CA ASN A 61 -4.49 4.50 -6.12
C ASN A 61 -4.86 3.98 -4.73
N THR A 62 -4.51 4.71 -3.67
CA THR A 62 -4.87 4.35 -2.29
C THR A 62 -6.37 4.55 -2.01
N ALA A 63 -7.09 5.31 -2.85
CA ALA A 63 -8.53 5.46 -2.76
C ALA A 63 -9.30 4.40 -3.58
N ALA A 64 -8.62 3.40 -4.16
CA ALA A 64 -9.26 2.38 -4.98
C ALA A 64 -10.25 1.53 -4.17
N VAL A 65 -11.44 1.36 -4.74
CA VAL A 65 -12.48 0.49 -4.18
C VAL A 65 -13.00 -0.41 -5.29
N HIS A 66 -12.93 -1.72 -5.07
CA HIS A 66 -13.52 -2.71 -5.97
C HIS A 66 -14.73 -3.36 -5.30
N ASP A 67 -15.89 -3.33 -5.96
CA ASP A 67 -17.12 -3.93 -5.45
C ASP A 67 -17.33 -5.33 -6.06
N ASN A 68 -17.21 -6.36 -5.22
CA ASN A 68 -17.42 -7.75 -5.58
C ASN A 68 -18.88 -8.21 -5.36
N GLY A 69 -19.80 -7.27 -5.12
CA GLY A 69 -21.22 -7.49 -4.83
C GLY A 69 -21.50 -7.92 -3.39
N ARG A 70 -20.78 -8.93 -2.87
CA ARG A 70 -20.93 -9.41 -1.47
C ARG A 70 -19.89 -8.83 -0.51
N SER A 71 -18.77 -8.39 -1.05
CA SER A 71 -17.66 -7.77 -0.33
C SER A 71 -17.11 -6.62 -1.16
N ARG A 72 -16.26 -5.81 -0.54
CA ARG A 72 -15.49 -4.79 -1.25
C ARG A 72 -14.04 -4.88 -0.84
N ASP A 73 -13.18 -4.65 -1.82
CA ASP A 73 -11.75 -4.53 -1.63
C ASP A 73 -11.37 -3.05 -1.72
N TYR A 74 -10.32 -2.68 -1.01
CA TYR A 74 -10.02 -1.29 -0.69
C TYR A 74 -8.50 -1.09 -0.63
N GLY A 75 -8.08 0.13 -0.92
CA GLY A 75 -6.71 0.57 -0.69
C GLY A 75 -5.74 0.09 -1.77
N ILE A 76 -4.45 0.36 -1.54
CA ILE A 76 -3.41 0.18 -2.55
C ILE A 76 -3.17 -1.29 -2.91
N PHE A 77 -3.45 -2.20 -1.97
CA PHE A 77 -3.32 -3.66 -2.14
C PHE A 77 -4.66 -4.41 -2.22
N GLN A 78 -5.80 -3.71 -2.23
CA GLN A 78 -7.14 -4.33 -2.33
C GLN A 78 -7.41 -5.39 -1.23
N ILE A 79 -7.17 -5.05 0.04
CA ILE A 79 -7.26 -6.00 1.18
C ILE A 79 -8.21 -5.59 2.31
N ASN A 80 -8.29 -4.30 2.68
CA ASN A 80 -9.12 -3.83 3.79
C ASN A 80 -9.41 -2.33 3.69
N LYS A 81 -10.36 -1.81 4.48
CA LYS A 81 -10.77 -0.39 4.49
C LYS A 81 -9.68 0.57 5.00
N LEU A 82 -8.63 0.78 4.22
CA LEU A 82 -7.56 1.77 4.43
C LEU A 82 -7.50 2.65 3.19
N LEU A 83 -8.15 3.82 3.26
CA LEU A 83 -8.37 4.72 2.12
C LEU A 83 -7.83 6.12 2.45
N ASP A 84 -6.53 6.21 2.72
CA ASP A 84 -5.83 7.49 2.92
C ASP A 84 -4.48 7.50 2.16
N ASP A 85 -3.73 8.58 2.24
CA ASP A 85 -2.45 8.74 1.55
C ASP A 85 -1.26 8.09 2.28
N ASN A 86 -1.46 7.69 3.54
CA ASN A 86 -0.47 7.07 4.40
C ASN A 86 -0.63 5.55 4.45
N ILE A 87 -0.04 4.88 3.46
CA ILE A 87 -0.12 3.43 3.28
C ILE A 87 0.64 2.57 4.31
N ALA A 88 1.04 3.12 5.46
CA ALA A 88 1.85 2.41 6.44
C ALA A 88 1.11 1.20 7.05
N ASP A 89 -0.19 1.35 7.29
CA ASP A 89 -1.07 0.29 7.76
C ASP A 89 -1.49 -0.66 6.64
N ASP A 90 -1.69 -0.21 5.40
CA ASP A 90 -1.85 -1.08 4.23
C ASP A 90 -0.66 -2.03 4.11
N ILE A 91 0.55 -1.48 4.23
CA ILE A 91 1.79 -2.24 4.21
C ILE A 91 1.85 -3.22 5.37
N ALA A 92 1.48 -2.82 6.59
CA ALA A 92 1.48 -3.71 7.74
C ALA A 92 0.52 -4.89 7.55
N CYS A 93 -0.68 -4.63 7.04
CA CYS A 93 -1.67 -5.65 6.73
C CYS A 93 -1.19 -6.59 5.61
N GLY A 94 -0.69 -6.03 4.50
CA GLY A 94 -0.12 -6.79 3.39
C GLY A 94 1.05 -7.67 3.82
N LYS A 95 1.93 -7.17 4.71
CA LYS A 95 3.04 -7.97 5.26
C LYS A 95 2.55 -9.16 6.09
N GLN A 96 1.47 -8.99 6.86
CA GLN A 96 0.89 -10.08 7.64
C GLN A 96 0.35 -11.19 6.73
N ILE A 97 -0.48 -10.82 5.75
CA ILE A 97 -1.06 -11.75 4.76
C ILE A 97 0.06 -12.49 4.01
N ALA A 98 1.06 -11.76 3.53
CA ALA A 98 2.15 -12.36 2.76
C ALA A 98 3.03 -13.29 3.61
N ARG A 99 3.23 -12.98 4.90
CA ARG A 99 3.96 -13.84 5.83
C ARG A 99 3.23 -15.16 6.05
N GLU A 100 1.92 -15.11 6.29
CA GLU A 100 1.08 -16.29 6.48
C GLU A 100 1.06 -17.17 5.23
N ALA A 101 0.98 -16.55 4.05
CA ALA A 101 1.00 -17.25 2.77
C ALA A 101 2.40 -17.66 2.29
N ARG A 102 3.46 -17.22 2.98
CA ARG A 102 4.87 -17.39 2.55
C ARG A 102 5.13 -16.87 1.13
N GLY A 103 4.52 -15.74 0.77
CA GLY A 103 4.62 -15.14 -0.56
C GLY A 103 3.44 -14.22 -0.89
N LEU A 104 3.30 -13.85 -2.17
CA LEU A 104 2.23 -12.97 -2.67
C LEU A 104 1.07 -13.74 -3.32
N THR A 105 0.94 -15.03 -3.02
CA THR A 105 -0.10 -15.89 -3.61
C THR A 105 -1.55 -15.52 -3.26
N PRO A 106 -1.87 -14.81 -2.16
CA PRO A 106 -3.24 -14.38 -1.89
C PRO A 106 -3.79 -13.39 -2.93
N TRP A 107 -2.93 -12.60 -3.56
CA TRP A 107 -3.31 -11.67 -4.63
C TRP A 107 -3.26 -12.30 -6.01
N HIS A 108 -2.46 -13.35 -6.17
CA HIS A 108 -2.34 -14.01 -7.46
C HIS A 108 -2.11 -15.51 -7.28
N SER A 109 -3.03 -16.33 -7.78
CA SER A 109 -2.91 -17.78 -7.78
C SER A 109 -1.88 -18.25 -8.80
N GLN A 110 -0.60 -18.05 -8.53
CA GLN A 110 0.47 -18.68 -9.31
C GLN A 110 0.86 -20.01 -8.66
N GLY A 111 1.13 -21.02 -9.50
CA GLY A 111 1.55 -22.34 -9.05
C GLY A 111 2.80 -22.28 -8.16
N ARG A 112 2.88 -23.19 -7.17
CA ARG A 112 4.02 -23.26 -6.25
C ARG A 112 5.35 -23.29 -7.01
N GLY A 113 6.27 -22.39 -6.67
CA GLY A 113 7.63 -22.35 -7.23
C GLY A 113 7.80 -21.53 -8.51
N LEU A 114 6.74 -20.88 -9.03
CA LEU A 114 6.86 -19.97 -10.15
C LEU A 114 7.35 -18.58 -9.68
N PRO A 115 8.27 -17.92 -10.44
CA PRO A 115 8.57 -16.51 -10.24
C PRO A 115 7.28 -15.70 -10.36
N TRP A 116 7.03 -14.81 -9.40
CA TRP A 116 5.86 -13.94 -9.49
C TRP A 116 6.15 -12.76 -10.40
N GLN A 117 5.44 -12.78 -11.51
CA GLN A 117 5.55 -11.90 -12.66
C GLN A 117 4.15 -11.78 -13.26
N PRO A 118 3.30 -10.90 -12.72
CA PRO A 118 2.05 -10.55 -13.37
C PRO A 118 2.32 -10.01 -14.77
N PRO A 119 1.46 -10.29 -15.75
CA PRO A 119 1.60 -9.74 -17.10
C PRO A 119 1.72 -8.21 -17.06
N GLY A 120 2.70 -7.65 -17.77
CA GLY A 120 2.91 -6.19 -17.86
C GLY A 120 3.80 -5.60 -16.76
N CYS A 121 4.34 -6.41 -15.84
CA CYS A 121 5.28 -5.95 -14.83
C CYS A 121 6.72 -6.27 -15.20
N GLU A 122 7.44 -5.23 -15.63
CA GLU A 122 8.87 -5.33 -15.94
C GLU A 122 9.70 -4.79 -14.80
N HIS A 123 10.29 -5.71 -14.01
CA HIS A 123 11.09 -5.39 -12.82
C HIS A 123 12.24 -4.42 -13.10
N GLU A 124 12.86 -4.52 -14.27
CA GLU A 124 13.96 -3.65 -14.72
C GLU A 124 13.52 -2.23 -15.04
N ARG A 125 12.23 -2.03 -15.33
CA ARG A 125 11.70 -0.70 -15.59
C ARG A 125 11.19 -0.01 -14.35
N VAL A 126 10.99 -0.69 -13.21
CA VAL A 126 10.31 -0.08 -12.03
C VAL A 126 10.99 1.22 -11.61
N CYS A 127 12.25 1.13 -11.19
CA CYS A 127 13.20 2.25 -11.02
C CYS A 127 14.62 1.66 -11.12
N PRO A 128 15.62 2.40 -11.63
CA PRO A 128 16.98 1.86 -11.83
C PRO A 128 17.63 1.23 -10.58
N TRP A 129 17.18 1.60 -9.37
CA TRP A 129 17.70 1.11 -8.09
C TRP A 129 16.76 0.13 -7.36
N ALA A 130 15.53 -0.07 -7.84
CA ALA A 130 14.50 -0.88 -7.16
C ALA A 130 14.57 -2.36 -7.53
N SER A 131 15.41 -2.73 -8.51
CA SER A 131 15.57 -4.09 -9.03
C SER A 131 16.79 -4.82 -8.44
N SER A 132 17.66 -4.06 -7.72
CA SER A 132 18.96 -4.45 -7.16
C SER A 132 18.85 -5.03 -5.76
#